data_AF-A0A086AS56-F1
#
_entry.id   AF-A0A086AS56-F1
#
_cell.length_a   1.000
_cell.length_b   1.000
_cell.length_c   1.000
_cell.angle_alpha   90.00
_cell.angle_beta   90.00
_cell.angle_gamma   90.00
#
_symmetry.space_group_name_H-M   'P 1'
#
loop_
_entity.id
_entity.type
_entity.pdbx_description
1 polymer ?
#
loop_
_entity_poly.entity_id
_entity_poly.type
_entity_poly.pdbx_seq_one_letter_code
_entity_poly.pdbx_strand_id
1 'polypeptide(L)'
;MKKSFVYFVLFMFIYQFCFSQKLDKQSEKNVKNFIDNIKNNRKLDIADNVKYPIYRSYPIPEIKNKNEFIKRYDEIFDEKLKNQIIKSSLSKDWALVGERGIMLYNGLLWLDDAGTLISVNYQSKFENNQKKQLIANEKKTLHFSIAKFKEPICFLQTSKYKIRIDDLGNENLRYSSWRIDKPMTDKPDLVITNGKIVFDGMGGNHYYDFINGNFRYECYIILVGADDSPPGYLSIYENKKEIISQDINIVRR
;
A
#
# COMPACT_ATOMS: atom_id res chain seq x y z
N MET A 1 35.03 -23.74 46.40
CA MET A 1 33.60 -23.60 46.00
C MET A 1 33.34 -22.16 45.59
N LYS A 2 33.47 -21.83 44.29
CA LYS A 2 33.14 -20.50 43.75
C LYS A 2 31.70 -20.55 43.23
N LYS A 3 30.80 -19.79 43.86
CA LYS A 3 29.40 -19.65 43.41
C LYS A 3 29.38 -18.74 42.18
N SER A 4 29.02 -19.31 41.04
CA SER A 4 28.77 -18.56 39.80
C SER A 4 27.39 -17.92 39.90
N PHE A 5 27.30 -16.59 39.80
CA PHE A 5 26.05 -15.87 39.73
C PHE A 5 25.66 -15.77 38.25
N VAL A 6 24.79 -16.67 37.80
CA VAL A 6 24.19 -16.60 36.46
C VAL A 6 22.95 -15.72 36.57
N TYR A 7 23.05 -14.49 36.08
CA TYR A 7 21.88 -13.62 35.89
C TYR A 7 21.11 -14.10 34.66
N PHE A 8 19.95 -14.70 34.90
CA PHE A 8 18.98 -15.06 33.87
C PHE A 8 18.18 -13.80 33.51
N VAL A 9 18.57 -13.10 32.44
CA VAL A 9 17.76 -12.00 31.90
C VAL A 9 16.65 -12.60 31.05
N LEU A 10 15.46 -12.69 31.63
CA LEU A 10 14.23 -13.06 30.94
C LEU A 10 13.80 -11.89 30.05
N PHE A 11 14.18 -11.90 28.77
CA PHE A 11 13.66 -10.97 27.76
C PHE A 11 12.17 -11.28 27.52
N MET A 12 11.27 -10.56 28.19
CA MET A 12 9.86 -10.51 27.81
C MET A 12 9.77 -9.82 26.45
N PHE A 13 9.63 -10.61 25.38
CA PHE A 13 9.07 -10.13 24.12
C PHE A 13 7.62 -9.73 24.37
N ILE A 14 7.38 -8.47 24.74
CA ILE A 14 6.05 -7.88 24.66
C ILE A 14 5.78 -7.72 23.17
N TYR A 15 5.22 -8.76 22.55
CA TYR A 15 4.49 -8.61 21.30
C TYR A 15 3.36 -7.61 21.60
N GLN A 16 3.53 -6.36 21.15
CA GLN A 16 2.48 -5.37 21.11
C GLN A 16 1.44 -5.85 20.09
N PHE A 17 0.61 -6.82 20.48
CA PHE A 17 -0.59 -7.15 19.72
C PHE A 17 -1.47 -5.90 19.74
N CYS A 18 -1.72 -5.34 18.56
CA CYS A 18 -2.72 -4.29 18.44
C CYS A 18 -4.09 -4.96 18.60
N PHE A 19 -4.59 -4.99 19.84
CA PHE A 19 -5.89 -5.56 20.14
C PHE A 19 -6.96 -4.69 19.52
N SER A 20 -7.77 -5.26 18.63
CA SER A 20 -8.99 -4.60 18.19
C SER A 20 -9.95 -4.51 19.37
N GLN A 21 -10.46 -3.32 19.65
CA GLN A 21 -11.42 -3.08 20.70
C GLN A 21 -12.84 -3.04 20.12
N LYS A 22 -13.83 -3.32 20.98
CA LYS A 22 -15.22 -3.04 20.65
C LYS A 22 -15.39 -1.53 20.42
N LEU A 23 -16.32 -1.18 19.55
CA LEU A 23 -16.66 0.22 19.33
C LEU A 23 -17.18 0.86 20.62
N ASP A 24 -16.75 2.08 20.89
CA ASP A 24 -17.44 2.94 21.86
C ASP A 24 -18.75 3.50 21.26
N LYS A 25 -19.55 4.19 22.08
CA LYS A 25 -20.86 4.71 21.66
C LYS A 25 -20.79 5.72 20.52
N GLN A 26 -19.75 6.55 20.48
CA GLN A 26 -19.57 7.55 19.44
C GLN A 26 -19.14 6.90 18.13
N SER A 27 -18.17 5.98 18.20
CA SER A 27 -17.74 5.14 17.08
C SER A 27 -18.91 4.35 16.49
N GLU A 28 -19.77 3.74 17.32
CA GLU A 28 -21.00 3.08 16.84
C GLU A 28 -21.94 4.03 16.09
N LYS A 29 -22.11 5.26 16.57
CA LYS A 29 -22.95 6.28 15.90
C LYS A 29 -22.37 6.65 14.54
N ASN A 30 -21.05 6.84 14.46
CA ASN A 30 -20.35 7.19 13.23
C ASN A 30 -20.45 6.06 12.19
N VAL A 31 -20.24 4.81 12.60
CA VAL A 31 -20.42 3.64 11.72
C VAL A 31 -21.86 3.50 11.25
N LYS A 32 -22.86 3.67 12.13
CA LYS A 32 -24.30 3.64 11.74
C LYS A 32 -24.60 4.68 10.66
N ASN A 33 -24.11 5.92 10.84
CA ASN A 33 -24.31 6.99 9.87
C ASN A 33 -23.66 6.65 8.51
N PHE A 34 -22.44 6.09 8.52
CA PHE A 34 -21.79 5.62 7.30
C PHE A 34 -22.59 4.53 6.59
N ILE A 35 -23.07 3.51 7.33
CA ILE A 35 -23.92 2.44 6.79
C ILE A 35 -25.21 3.01 6.20
N ASP A 36 -25.86 3.96 6.87
CA ASP A 36 -27.09 4.60 6.39
C ASP A 36 -26.85 5.40 5.10
N ASN A 37 -25.72 6.10 4.99
CA ASN A 37 -25.36 6.80 3.76
C ASN A 37 -25.15 5.82 2.59
N ILE A 38 -24.50 4.67 2.83
CA ILE A 38 -24.33 3.61 1.84
C ILE A 38 -25.69 3.02 1.43
N LYS A 39 -26.53 2.69 2.41
CA LYS A 39 -27.86 2.10 2.20
C LYS A 39 -28.78 3.00 1.36
N ASN A 40 -28.73 4.30 1.59
CA ASN A 40 -29.55 5.29 0.91
C ASN A 40 -28.86 5.91 -0.33
N ASN A 41 -27.72 5.35 -0.75
CA ASN A 41 -26.94 5.82 -1.91
C ASN A 41 -26.62 7.33 -1.87
N ARG A 42 -26.33 7.86 -0.67
CA ARG A 42 -26.01 9.28 -0.45
C ARG A 42 -24.56 9.58 -0.82
N LYS A 43 -24.26 9.47 -2.13
CA LYS A 43 -22.90 9.58 -2.68
C LYS A 43 -22.21 10.89 -2.31
N LEU A 44 -22.96 12.00 -2.32
CA LEU A 44 -22.43 13.32 -1.98
C LEU A 44 -21.99 13.39 -0.52
N ASP A 45 -22.84 12.94 0.40
CA ASP A 45 -22.54 12.93 1.84
C ASP A 45 -21.34 12.04 2.17
N ILE A 46 -21.20 10.91 1.47
CA ILE A 46 -20.00 10.07 1.59
C ILE A 46 -18.79 10.82 1.07
N ALA A 47 -18.88 11.43 -0.12
CA ALA A 47 -17.79 12.15 -0.77
C ALA A 47 -17.31 13.37 0.04
N ASP A 48 -18.21 14.00 0.80
CA ASP A 48 -17.88 15.07 1.74
C ASP A 48 -17.09 14.57 2.96
N ASN A 49 -17.19 13.28 3.28
CA ASN A 49 -16.54 12.67 4.42
C ASN A 49 -15.51 11.60 4.01
N VAL A 50 -14.59 11.99 3.13
CA VAL A 50 -13.46 11.16 2.67
C VAL A 50 -12.15 11.89 2.90
N LYS A 51 -11.14 11.16 3.39
CA LYS A 51 -9.75 11.60 3.38
C LYS A 51 -9.14 11.28 2.02
N TYR A 52 -8.95 12.32 1.20
CA TYR A 52 -8.31 12.18 -0.11
C TYR A 52 -6.78 12.27 -0.02
N PRO A 53 -6.04 11.60 -0.93
CA PRO A 53 -6.54 10.70 -1.97
C PRO A 53 -6.94 9.31 -1.44
N ILE A 54 -7.87 8.63 -2.11
CA ILE A 54 -8.10 7.18 -1.89
C ILE A 54 -7.19 6.41 -2.83
N TYR A 55 -6.22 5.69 -2.25
CA TYR A 55 -5.31 4.83 -3.01
C TYR A 55 -6.01 3.56 -3.52
N ARG A 56 -5.69 3.19 -4.77
CA ARG A 56 -6.12 1.94 -5.41
C ARG A 56 -4.91 1.06 -5.73
N SER A 57 -5.13 -0.22 -5.97
CA SER A 57 -4.05 -1.13 -6.34
C SER A 57 -3.42 -0.71 -7.68
N TYR A 58 -2.10 -0.49 -7.69
CA TYR A 58 -1.37 -0.12 -8.90
C TYR A 58 -1.61 -1.16 -10.02
N PRO A 59 -1.81 -0.76 -11.29
CA PRO A 59 -1.74 0.59 -11.86
C PRO A 59 -3.06 1.37 -11.90
N ILE A 60 -4.10 0.98 -11.14
CA ILE A 60 -5.37 1.73 -11.12
C ILE A 60 -5.11 3.14 -10.58
N PRO A 61 -5.57 4.21 -11.27
CA PRO A 61 -5.43 5.56 -10.76
C PRO A 61 -6.09 5.74 -9.40
N GLU A 62 -5.44 6.51 -8.54
CA GLU A 62 -6.02 6.91 -7.25
C GLU A 62 -7.22 7.85 -7.47
N ILE A 63 -8.00 8.06 -6.41
CA ILE A 63 -9.07 9.07 -6.42
C ILE A 63 -8.58 10.29 -5.66
N LYS A 64 -8.28 11.36 -6.37
CA LYS A 64 -7.56 12.52 -5.82
C LYS A 64 -8.44 13.50 -5.06
N ASN A 65 -9.73 13.50 -5.34
CA ASN A 65 -10.67 14.51 -4.83
C ASN A 65 -12.12 14.03 -4.89
N LYS A 66 -12.99 14.85 -4.29
CA LYS A 66 -14.44 14.66 -4.24
C LYS A 66 -15.09 14.43 -5.60
N ASN A 67 -14.70 15.21 -6.61
CA ASN A 67 -15.33 15.12 -7.94
C ASN A 67 -14.99 13.80 -8.63
N GLU A 68 -13.74 13.34 -8.53
CA GLU A 68 -13.34 12.02 -9.02
C GLU A 68 -14.03 10.89 -8.25
N PHE A 69 -14.18 11.05 -6.94
CA PHE A 69 -14.86 10.05 -6.11
C PHE A 69 -16.30 9.86 -6.52
N ILE A 70 -17.05 10.95 -6.73
CA ILE A 70 -18.45 10.87 -7.16
C ILE A 70 -18.54 10.17 -8.52
N LYS A 71 -17.67 10.52 -9.47
CA LYS A 71 -17.63 9.91 -10.82
C LYS A 71 -17.32 8.43 -10.77
N ARG A 72 -16.39 8.02 -9.90
CA ARG A 72 -15.90 6.64 -9.78
C ARG A 72 -16.55 5.87 -8.63
N TYR A 73 -17.60 6.41 -8.02
CA TYR A 73 -18.19 5.83 -6.81
C TYR A 73 -18.66 4.39 -7.05
N ASP A 74 -19.38 4.14 -8.15
CA ASP A 74 -19.88 2.81 -8.49
C ASP A 74 -18.77 1.87 -9.01
N GLU A 75 -17.59 2.39 -9.34
CA GLU A 75 -16.41 1.57 -9.63
C GLU A 75 -15.86 0.93 -8.34
N ILE A 76 -15.98 1.61 -7.20
CA ILE A 76 -15.48 1.14 -5.89
C ILE A 76 -16.59 0.42 -5.11
N PHE A 77 -17.72 1.10 -4.92
CA PHE A 77 -18.87 0.62 -4.15
C PHE A 77 -19.82 -0.15 -5.06
N ASP A 78 -19.37 -1.32 -5.54
CA ASP A 78 -20.23 -2.26 -6.24
C ASP A 78 -21.28 -2.87 -5.28
N GLU A 79 -22.27 -3.56 -5.85
CA GLU A 79 -23.34 -4.18 -5.07
C GLU A 79 -22.82 -5.16 -4.02
N LYS A 80 -21.68 -5.83 -4.27
CA LYS A 80 -21.10 -6.76 -3.31
C LYS A 80 -20.57 -6.01 -2.09
N LEU A 81 -19.76 -4.96 -2.29
CA LEU A 81 -19.23 -4.16 -1.20
C LEU A 81 -20.36 -3.47 -0.42
N LYS A 82 -21.32 -2.86 -1.11
CA LYS A 82 -22.49 -2.22 -0.49
C LYS A 82 -23.24 -3.22 0.41
N ASN A 83 -23.50 -4.43 -0.08
CA ASN A 83 -24.17 -5.46 0.71
C ASN A 83 -23.37 -5.91 1.93
N GLN A 84 -22.04 -6.05 1.81
CA GLN A 84 -21.17 -6.37 2.94
C GLN A 84 -21.23 -5.29 4.02
N ILE A 85 -21.25 -4.01 3.63
CA ILE A 85 -21.36 -2.88 4.57
C ILE A 85 -22.76 -2.87 5.22
N ILE A 86 -23.83 -2.92 4.42
CA ILE A 86 -25.22 -2.79 4.90
C ILE A 86 -25.62 -3.94 5.84
N LYS A 87 -25.13 -5.15 5.59
CA LYS A 87 -25.46 -6.34 6.38
C LYS A 87 -24.50 -6.59 7.55
N SER A 88 -23.48 -5.75 7.72
CA SER A 88 -22.49 -5.91 8.77
C SER A 88 -23.07 -5.70 10.16
N SER A 89 -22.59 -6.46 11.14
CA SER A 89 -22.93 -6.33 12.54
C SER A 89 -21.94 -5.42 13.25
N LEU A 90 -22.41 -4.30 13.81
CA LEU A 90 -21.59 -3.32 14.53
C LEU A 90 -20.71 -3.94 15.63
N SER A 91 -21.21 -4.93 16.36
CA SER A 91 -20.50 -5.54 17.49
C SER A 91 -19.53 -6.68 17.11
N LYS A 92 -19.54 -7.11 15.84
CA LYS A 92 -18.79 -8.30 15.39
C LYS A 92 -17.85 -8.00 14.22
N ASP A 93 -18.35 -7.22 13.27
CA ASP A 93 -17.67 -6.99 12.00
C ASP A 93 -16.89 -5.67 12.01
N TRP A 94 -17.17 -4.79 12.97
CA TRP A 94 -16.48 -3.53 13.13
C TRP A 94 -15.67 -3.52 14.43
N ALA A 95 -14.45 -3.01 14.36
CA ALA A 95 -13.59 -2.89 15.52
C ALA A 95 -12.74 -1.63 15.47
N LEU A 96 -12.50 -1.04 16.64
CA LEU A 96 -11.58 0.08 16.79
C LEU A 96 -10.15 -0.47 16.93
N VAL A 97 -9.21 0.00 16.10
CA VAL A 97 -7.83 -0.49 16.06
C VAL A 97 -6.86 0.62 16.47
N GLY A 98 -7.07 1.14 17.68
CA GLY A 98 -6.29 2.26 18.22
C GLY A 98 -6.34 3.48 17.30
N GLU A 99 -5.19 4.13 17.10
CA GLU A 99 -5.06 5.31 16.23
C GLU A 99 -5.25 5.02 14.73
N ARG A 100 -5.33 3.74 14.31
CA ARG A 100 -5.60 3.39 12.91
C ARG A 100 -7.06 3.65 12.50
N GLY A 101 -7.95 3.80 13.48
CA GLY A 101 -9.37 4.04 13.25
C GLY A 101 -10.23 2.78 13.34
N ILE A 102 -11.40 2.85 12.70
CA ILE A 102 -12.47 1.85 12.77
C ILE A 102 -12.43 0.96 11.52
N MET A 103 -12.16 -0.32 11.74
CA MET A 103 -11.95 -1.33 10.72
C MET A 103 -13.23 -2.16 10.48
N LEU A 104 -13.61 -2.36 9.21
CA LEU A 104 -14.63 -3.34 8.81
C LEU A 104 -13.98 -4.68 8.38
N TYR A 105 -14.47 -5.79 8.94
CA TYR A 105 -13.92 -7.14 8.79
C TYR A 105 -12.39 -7.13 9.02
N ASN A 106 -11.62 -7.86 8.22
CA ASN A 106 -10.17 -7.87 8.28
C ASN A 106 -9.57 -6.76 7.39
N GLY A 107 -10.05 -5.53 7.59
CA GLY A 107 -9.58 -4.37 6.84
C GLY A 107 -10.17 -4.25 5.44
N LEU A 108 -11.41 -4.70 5.23
CA LEU A 108 -12.12 -4.50 3.95
C LEU A 108 -12.23 -3.00 3.61
N LEU A 109 -12.49 -2.19 4.63
CA LEU A 109 -12.66 -0.74 4.60
C LEU A 109 -12.29 -0.16 5.97
N TRP A 110 -11.84 1.08 5.99
CA TRP A 110 -11.44 1.79 7.20
C TRP A 110 -12.09 3.18 7.27
N LEU A 111 -12.57 3.52 8.46
CA LEU A 111 -12.96 4.88 8.84
C LEU A 111 -11.99 5.42 9.89
N ASP A 112 -11.84 6.73 10.01
CA ASP A 112 -11.24 7.31 11.22
C ASP A 112 -12.25 7.33 12.39
N ASP A 113 -11.86 7.91 13.52
CA ASP A 113 -12.70 8.06 14.71
C ASP A 113 -13.91 8.97 14.48
N ALA A 114 -13.82 9.95 13.58
CA ALA A 114 -14.92 10.81 13.14
C ALA A 114 -15.87 10.13 12.13
N GLY A 115 -15.55 8.93 11.65
CA GLY A 115 -16.33 8.21 10.63
C GLY A 115 -16.01 8.63 9.20
N THR A 116 -14.92 9.39 8.98
CA THR A 116 -14.39 9.74 7.67
C THR A 116 -13.85 8.50 6.98
N LEU A 117 -14.18 8.29 5.71
CA LEU A 117 -13.61 7.20 4.93
C LEU A 117 -12.12 7.46 4.65
N ILE A 118 -11.25 6.59 5.16
CA ILE A 118 -9.78 6.72 4.98
C ILE A 118 -9.18 5.66 4.08
N SER A 119 -9.82 4.49 3.92
CA SER A 119 -9.35 3.47 2.98
C SER A 119 -10.46 2.49 2.56
N VAL A 120 -10.35 1.98 1.33
CA VAL A 120 -11.16 0.87 0.83
C VAL A 120 -10.21 -0.18 0.25
N ASN A 121 -9.90 -1.24 0.99
CA ASN A 121 -8.99 -2.29 0.48
C ASN A 121 -9.71 -3.30 -0.43
N TYR A 122 -11.05 -3.33 -0.39
CA TYR A 122 -11.84 -4.07 -1.37
C TYR A 122 -11.53 -3.61 -2.80
N GLN A 123 -11.44 -4.56 -3.73
CA GLN A 123 -11.27 -4.29 -5.16
C GLN A 123 -12.44 -4.88 -5.94
N SER A 124 -13.21 -4.03 -6.61
CA SER A 124 -14.43 -4.46 -7.31
C SER A 124 -14.12 -5.30 -8.55
N LYS A 125 -15.16 -5.96 -9.11
CA LYS A 125 -15.02 -6.65 -10.40
C LYS A 125 -14.63 -5.68 -11.53
N PHE A 126 -15.21 -4.48 -11.53
CA PHE A 126 -14.87 -3.43 -12.50
C PHE A 126 -13.39 -3.10 -12.44
N GLU A 127 -12.89 -2.82 -11.23
CA GLU A 127 -11.51 -2.42 -11.04
C GLU A 127 -10.52 -3.54 -11.34
N ASN A 128 -10.84 -4.79 -10.99
CA ASN A 128 -10.04 -5.94 -11.38
C ASN A 128 -9.92 -6.07 -12.91
N ASN A 129 -10.98 -5.77 -13.66
CA ASN A 129 -10.95 -5.75 -15.12
C ASN A 129 -10.13 -4.56 -15.65
N GLN A 130 -10.32 -3.37 -15.07
CA GLN A 130 -9.54 -2.18 -15.41
C GLN A 130 -8.04 -2.41 -15.17
N LYS A 131 -7.67 -3.00 -14.03
CA LYS A 131 -6.29 -3.37 -13.70
C LYS A 131 -5.67 -4.27 -14.76
N LYS A 132 -6.39 -5.32 -15.18
CA LYS A 132 -5.92 -6.24 -16.25
C LYS A 132 -5.68 -5.50 -17.57
N GLN A 133 -6.58 -4.60 -17.96
CA GLN A 133 -6.44 -3.79 -19.17
C GLN A 133 -5.23 -2.85 -19.08
N LEU A 134 -5.07 -2.15 -17.96
CA LEU A 134 -3.94 -1.25 -17.72
C LEU A 134 -2.61 -2.00 -17.76
N ILE A 135 -2.52 -3.17 -17.12
CA ILE A 135 -1.32 -4.03 -17.17
C ILE A 135 -1.05 -4.49 -18.60
N ALA A 136 -2.06 -4.92 -19.35
CA ALA A 136 -1.89 -5.33 -20.74
C ALA A 136 -1.39 -4.19 -21.63
N ASN A 137 -1.82 -2.96 -21.36
CA ASN A 137 -1.33 -1.77 -22.06
C ASN A 137 0.10 -1.41 -21.64
N GLU A 138 0.45 -1.48 -20.36
CA GLU A 138 1.82 -1.27 -19.89
C GLU A 138 2.81 -2.22 -20.56
N LYS A 139 2.45 -3.50 -20.72
CA LYS A 139 3.30 -4.50 -21.39
C LYS A 139 3.69 -4.09 -22.82
N LYS A 140 2.85 -3.31 -23.51
CA LYS A 140 3.12 -2.82 -24.88
C LYS A 140 4.04 -1.60 -24.91
N THR A 141 4.19 -0.89 -23.80
CA THR A 141 4.98 0.34 -23.68
C THR A 141 6.33 0.11 -22.99
N LEU A 142 6.74 -1.14 -22.84
CA LEU A 142 8.01 -1.54 -22.23
C LEU A 142 8.91 -2.20 -23.28
N HIS A 143 10.22 -2.12 -23.05
CA HIS A 143 11.17 -2.92 -23.81
C HIS A 143 10.86 -4.42 -23.67
N PHE A 144 10.98 -5.17 -24.78
CA PHE A 144 10.57 -6.57 -24.84
C PHE A 144 11.24 -7.46 -23.78
N SER A 145 12.47 -7.14 -23.38
CA SER A 145 13.23 -7.90 -22.38
C SER A 145 12.57 -7.91 -20.99
N ILE A 146 11.66 -6.97 -20.71
CA ILE A 146 10.96 -6.87 -19.44
C ILE A 146 9.43 -6.87 -19.59
N ALA A 147 8.89 -6.98 -20.80
CA ALA A 147 7.43 -6.95 -21.03
C ALA A 147 6.68 -8.15 -20.43
N LYS A 148 7.39 -9.22 -20.02
CA LYS A 148 6.81 -10.37 -19.32
C LYS A 148 6.95 -10.21 -17.81
N PHE A 149 5.80 -10.13 -17.14
CA PHE A 149 5.63 -10.11 -15.68
C PHE A 149 4.19 -10.48 -15.33
N LYS A 150 3.96 -10.88 -14.06
CA LYS A 150 2.63 -11.19 -13.53
C LYS A 150 1.89 -9.89 -13.20
N GLU A 151 2.50 -9.05 -12.37
CA GLU A 151 1.89 -7.81 -11.89
C GLU A 151 2.96 -6.74 -11.69
N PRO A 152 2.69 -5.47 -12.02
CA PRO A 152 3.58 -4.39 -11.65
C PRO A 152 3.30 -3.96 -10.22
N ILE A 153 4.36 -3.84 -9.42
CA ILE A 153 4.24 -3.51 -8.00
C ILE A 153 4.28 -2.01 -7.80
N CYS A 154 5.29 -1.34 -8.36
CA CYS A 154 5.40 0.11 -8.30
C CYS A 154 6.28 0.66 -9.42
N PHE A 155 6.10 1.97 -9.66
CA PHE A 155 6.98 2.77 -10.48
C PHE A 155 7.50 3.93 -9.63
N LEU A 156 8.81 4.04 -9.52
CA LEU A 156 9.51 4.97 -8.65
C LEU A 156 10.41 5.87 -9.49
N GLN A 157 10.60 7.10 -9.04
CA GLN A 157 11.52 8.05 -9.66
C GLN A 157 12.39 8.69 -8.59
N THR A 158 13.70 8.75 -8.85
CA THR A 158 14.61 9.64 -8.12
C THR A 158 14.94 10.84 -9.01
N SER A 159 15.79 11.75 -8.53
CA SER A 159 16.36 12.81 -9.37
C SER A 159 17.19 12.29 -10.56
N LYS A 160 17.65 11.03 -10.53
CA LYS A 160 18.55 10.44 -11.54
C LYS A 160 17.97 9.23 -12.27
N TYR A 161 17.00 8.52 -11.69
CA TYR A 161 16.56 7.23 -12.19
C TYR A 161 15.04 7.09 -12.27
N LYS A 162 14.59 6.35 -13.29
CA LYS A 162 13.29 5.67 -13.30
C LYS A 162 13.51 4.24 -12.83
N ILE A 163 12.67 3.75 -11.95
CA ILE A 163 12.77 2.41 -11.37
C ILE A 163 11.40 1.77 -11.43
N ARG A 164 11.34 0.56 -11.98
CA ARG A 164 10.13 -0.25 -12.03
C ARG A 164 10.37 -1.54 -11.26
N ILE A 165 9.41 -1.90 -10.42
CA ILE A 165 9.39 -3.17 -9.70
C ILE A 165 8.20 -3.98 -10.20
N ASP A 166 8.47 -5.19 -10.68
CA ASP A 166 7.45 -6.14 -11.16
C ASP A 166 7.50 -7.44 -10.34
N ASP A 167 6.35 -8.01 -10.02
CA ASP A 167 6.19 -9.40 -9.59
C ASP A 167 6.28 -10.32 -10.82
N LEU A 168 7.26 -11.22 -10.83
CA LEU A 168 7.41 -12.24 -11.86
C LEU A 168 6.63 -13.52 -11.55
N GLY A 169 6.02 -13.62 -10.37
CA GLY A 169 5.47 -14.83 -9.78
C GLY A 169 6.50 -15.59 -8.95
N ASN A 170 6.05 -16.58 -8.18
CA ASN A 170 6.90 -17.46 -7.38
C ASN A 170 7.86 -16.69 -6.44
N GLU A 171 7.35 -15.69 -5.74
CA GLU A 171 8.12 -14.88 -4.77
C GLU A 171 9.35 -14.18 -5.38
N ASN A 172 9.30 -13.88 -6.68
CA ASN A 172 10.40 -13.29 -7.42
C ASN A 172 10.04 -11.90 -7.91
N LEU A 173 10.63 -10.87 -7.29
CA LEU A 173 10.53 -9.51 -7.77
C LEU A 173 11.67 -9.17 -8.74
N ARG A 174 11.36 -8.35 -9.73
CA ARG A 174 12.33 -7.76 -10.66
C ARG A 174 12.43 -6.26 -10.47
N TYR A 175 13.64 -5.80 -10.24
CA TYR A 175 14.05 -4.40 -10.36
C TYR A 175 14.48 -4.13 -11.80
N SER A 176 14.00 -3.03 -12.38
CA SER A 176 14.49 -2.52 -13.66
C SER A 176 14.66 -1.01 -13.56
N SER A 177 15.82 -0.49 -13.96
CA SER A 177 16.07 0.95 -13.91
C SER A 177 16.62 1.51 -15.19
N TRP A 178 16.35 2.80 -15.38
CA TRP A 178 16.84 3.62 -16.46
C TRP A 178 17.31 4.95 -15.88
N ARG A 179 18.23 5.62 -16.55
CA ARG A 179 18.40 7.06 -16.36
C ARG A 179 17.08 7.81 -16.54
N ILE A 180 16.88 8.90 -15.81
CA ILE A 180 15.62 9.66 -15.75
C ILE A 180 15.16 10.18 -17.13
N ASP A 181 16.08 10.44 -18.05
CA ASP A 181 15.83 10.92 -19.40
C ASP A 181 15.42 9.82 -20.39
N LYS A 182 15.72 8.55 -20.10
CA LYS A 182 15.43 7.43 -21.01
C LYS A 182 13.97 6.96 -20.93
N PRO A 183 13.32 6.65 -22.07
CA PRO A 183 11.99 6.05 -22.07
C PRO A 183 12.04 4.57 -21.66
N MET A 184 10.97 4.04 -21.05
CA MET A 184 10.91 2.62 -20.65
C MET A 184 10.76 1.63 -21.83
N THR A 185 10.56 2.16 -23.05
CA THR A 185 10.63 1.39 -24.30
C THR A 185 12.07 1.02 -24.66
N ASP A 186 13.06 1.75 -24.15
CA ASP A 186 14.46 1.42 -24.30
C ASP A 186 14.86 0.29 -23.35
N LYS A 187 15.91 -0.44 -23.71
CA LYS A 187 16.48 -1.47 -22.84
C LYS A 187 16.86 -0.84 -21.48
N PRO A 188 16.44 -1.44 -20.35
CA PRO A 188 16.85 -0.96 -19.03
C PRO A 188 18.38 -0.95 -18.89
N ASP A 189 18.90 0.05 -18.18
CA ASP A 189 20.32 0.16 -17.85
C ASP A 189 20.74 -0.95 -16.85
N LEU A 190 19.82 -1.34 -15.97
CA LEU A 190 20.02 -2.41 -15.00
C LEU A 190 18.74 -3.22 -14.81
N VAL A 191 18.88 -4.54 -14.74
CA VAL A 191 17.81 -5.47 -14.38
C VAL A 191 18.34 -6.44 -13.34
N ILE A 192 17.64 -6.57 -12.21
CA ILE A 192 17.96 -7.52 -11.14
C ILE A 192 16.70 -8.32 -10.82
N THR A 193 16.80 -9.64 -10.75
CA THR A 193 15.71 -10.55 -10.36
C THR A 193 15.98 -11.18 -9.01
N ASN A 194 15.04 -11.99 -8.52
CA ASN A 194 15.08 -12.65 -7.21
C ASN A 194 15.07 -11.64 -6.06
N GLY A 195 14.43 -10.50 -6.28
CA GLY A 195 14.17 -9.54 -5.21
C GLY A 195 13.05 -10.01 -4.30
N LYS A 196 13.04 -9.45 -3.09
CA LYS A 196 12.05 -9.76 -2.05
C LYS A 196 11.50 -8.47 -1.44
N ILE A 197 10.32 -8.56 -0.87
CA ILE A 197 9.76 -7.51 -0.01
C ILE A 197 10.11 -7.84 1.45
N VAL A 198 10.46 -6.82 2.22
CA VAL A 198 10.68 -6.92 3.68
C VAL A 198 9.84 -5.85 4.35
N PHE A 199 8.96 -6.26 5.27
CA PHE A 199 8.14 -5.34 6.05
C PHE A 199 8.91 -4.82 7.25
N ASP A 200 8.84 -3.51 7.47
CA ASP A 200 9.49 -2.81 8.57
C ASP A 200 8.43 -2.29 9.54
N GLY A 201 8.28 -3.00 10.66
CA GLY A 201 7.26 -2.73 11.66
C GLY A 201 5.83 -3.06 11.21
N MET A 202 4.86 -2.55 11.98
CA MET A 202 3.42 -2.81 11.78
C MET A 202 2.67 -1.64 11.12
N GLY A 203 3.39 -0.57 10.76
CA GLY A 203 2.82 0.62 10.10
C GLY A 203 2.63 0.45 8.59
N GLY A 204 3.15 -0.65 8.03
CA GLY A 204 3.11 -0.92 6.59
C GLY A 204 4.31 -0.35 5.83
N ASN A 205 5.25 0.32 6.50
CA ASN A 205 6.56 0.60 5.91
C ASN A 205 7.21 -0.72 5.49
N HIS A 206 7.92 -0.69 4.37
CA HIS A 206 8.55 -1.87 3.80
C HIS A 206 9.61 -1.44 2.80
N TYR A 207 10.45 -2.37 2.40
CA TYR A 207 11.40 -2.14 1.32
C TYR A 207 11.47 -3.34 0.38
N TYR A 208 11.82 -3.07 -0.87
CA TYR A 208 12.17 -4.07 -1.85
C TYR A 208 13.68 -4.22 -1.92
N ASP A 209 14.18 -5.42 -1.69
CA ASP A 209 15.59 -5.74 -1.55
C ASP A 209 16.06 -6.59 -2.74
N PHE A 210 17.14 -6.14 -3.40
CA PHE A 210 17.73 -6.79 -4.57
C PHE A 210 19.25 -6.89 -4.44
N ILE A 211 19.81 -8.05 -4.80
CA ILE A 211 21.26 -8.31 -4.74
C ILE A 211 21.82 -8.47 -6.14
N ASN A 212 22.92 -7.78 -6.44
CA ASN A 212 23.66 -7.90 -7.69
C ASN A 212 25.17 -7.91 -7.41
N GLY A 213 25.75 -9.10 -7.27
CA GLY A 213 27.14 -9.26 -6.83
C GLY A 213 27.34 -8.68 -5.42
N ASN A 214 28.30 -7.77 -5.28
CA ASN A 214 28.60 -7.11 -4.00
C ASN A 214 27.70 -5.90 -3.69
N PHE A 215 26.73 -5.61 -4.58
CA PHE A 215 25.80 -4.50 -4.43
C PHE A 215 24.44 -4.97 -3.90
N ARG A 216 23.87 -4.21 -2.96
CA ARG A 216 22.47 -4.32 -2.52
C ARG A 216 21.71 -3.06 -2.90
N TYR A 217 20.55 -3.22 -3.52
CA TYR A 217 19.64 -2.15 -3.88
C TYR A 217 18.39 -2.28 -3.03
N GLU A 218 18.11 -1.23 -2.27
CA GLU A 218 16.97 -1.17 -1.36
C GLU A 218 16.05 -0.02 -1.81
N CYS A 219 14.83 -0.35 -2.20
CA CYS A 219 13.77 0.64 -2.45
C CYS A 219 12.82 0.66 -1.27
N TYR A 220 13.07 1.55 -0.30
CA TYR A 220 12.26 1.71 0.90
C TYR A 220 11.03 2.56 0.61
N ILE A 221 9.86 2.15 1.12
CA ILE A 221 8.57 2.83 1.00
C ILE A 221 8.10 3.24 2.40
N ILE A 222 7.86 4.54 2.58
CA ILE A 222 7.36 5.13 3.82
C ILE A 222 5.84 5.32 3.68
N LEU A 223 5.08 4.59 4.49
CA LEU A 223 3.63 4.79 4.66
C LEU A 223 3.30 5.53 5.96
N VAL A 224 4.16 5.37 6.97
CA VAL A 224 4.10 6.05 8.26
C VAL A 224 5.47 6.66 8.52
N GLY A 225 5.53 7.98 8.51
CA GLY A 225 6.75 8.78 8.72
C GLY A 225 6.41 10.16 9.28
N ALA A 226 7.42 11.00 9.46
CA ALA A 226 7.20 12.40 9.81
C ALA A 226 6.58 13.16 8.61
N ASP A 227 5.91 14.28 8.87
CA ASP A 227 5.20 15.05 7.84
C ASP A 227 6.12 15.53 6.69
N ASP A 228 7.41 15.69 6.97
CA ASP A 228 8.46 16.11 6.02
C ASP A 228 9.21 14.94 5.37
N SER A 229 8.86 13.69 5.71
CA SER A 229 9.49 12.51 5.13
C SER A 229 9.12 12.36 3.66
N PRO A 230 10.07 12.03 2.77
CA PRO A 230 9.72 11.68 1.40
C PRO A 230 8.90 10.37 1.37
N PRO A 231 8.25 10.05 0.23
CA PRO A 231 7.54 8.79 0.06
C PRO A 231 8.42 7.53 0.23
N GLY A 232 9.74 7.70 0.21
CA GLY A 232 10.70 6.64 0.47
C GLY A 232 12.09 7.00 -0.03
N TYR A 233 12.97 5.98 -0.05
CA TYR A 233 14.35 6.13 -0.53
C TYR A 233 14.78 4.98 -1.46
N LEU A 234 15.68 5.28 -2.39
CA LEU A 234 16.59 4.31 -2.99
C LEU A 234 17.93 4.38 -2.26
N SER A 235 18.31 3.30 -1.58
CA SER A 235 19.65 3.13 -1.02
C SER A 235 20.42 2.04 -1.76
N ILE A 236 21.68 2.31 -2.10
CA ILE A 236 22.58 1.34 -2.72
C ILE A 236 23.78 1.14 -1.80
N TYR A 237 24.07 -0.12 -1.50
CA TYR A 237 25.18 -0.53 -0.64
C TYR A 237 26.19 -1.31 -1.45
N GLU A 238 27.48 -1.05 -1.23
CA GLU A 238 28.58 -1.89 -1.70
C GLU A 238 29.31 -2.47 -0.48
N ASN A 239 29.43 -3.80 -0.39
CA ASN A 239 30.04 -4.47 0.77
C ASN A 239 29.46 -3.99 2.12
N LYS A 240 28.14 -3.77 2.18
CA LYS A 240 27.37 -3.25 3.34
C LYS A 240 27.57 -1.76 3.67
N LYS A 241 28.42 -1.04 2.95
CA LYS A 241 28.54 0.41 3.09
C LYS A 241 27.57 1.10 2.14
N GLU A 242 26.75 2.01 2.64
CA GLU A 242 25.90 2.84 1.78
C GLU A 242 26.77 3.75 0.93
N ILE A 243 26.54 3.72 -0.39
CA ILE A 243 27.27 4.55 -1.37
C ILE A 243 26.35 5.54 -2.07
N ILE A 244 25.04 5.28 -2.11
CA ILE A 244 24.02 6.15 -2.67
C ILE A 244 22.78 6.10 -1.77
N SER A 245 22.20 7.26 -1.49
CA SER A 245 20.85 7.42 -0.97
C SER A 245 20.17 8.54 -1.74
N GLN A 246 18.95 8.29 -2.23
CA GLN A 246 18.16 9.24 -2.99
C GLN A 246 16.68 9.11 -2.62
N ASP A 247 16.03 10.24 -2.37
CA ASP A 247 14.58 10.28 -2.22
C ASP A 247 13.90 9.71 -3.47
N ILE A 248 12.85 8.93 -3.25
CA ILE A 248 11.98 8.45 -4.31
C ILE A 248 10.63 9.15 -4.27
N ASN A 249 10.12 9.48 -5.45
CA ASN A 249 8.72 9.74 -5.69
C ASN A 249 8.07 8.47 -6.20
N ILE A 250 6.97 8.05 -5.57
CA ILE A 250 6.16 6.94 -6.06
C ILE A 250 5.22 7.49 -7.13
N VAL A 251 5.43 7.09 -8.39
CA VAL A 251 4.62 7.57 -9.50
C VAL A 251 3.27 6.87 -9.46
N ARG A 252 2.24 7.65 -9.13
CA ARG A 252 0.84 7.25 -9.19
C ARG A 252 0.22 7.74 -10.50
N ARG A 253 -0.76 7.00 -11.03
CA ARG A 253 -1.52 7.40 -12.23
C ARG A 253 -2.73 8.24 -11.84
#